data_AF-A0A829NH16-F1
#
_entry.id   AF-A0A829NH16-F1
#
_cell.length_a   1.000
_cell.length_b   1.000
_cell.length_c   1.000
_cell.angle_alpha   90.00
_cell.angle_beta   90.00
_cell.angle_gamma   90.00
#
_symmetry.space_group_name_H-M   'P 1'
#
loop_
_entity.id
_entity.type
_entity.pdbx_description
1 polymer ?
#
loop_
_entity_poly.entity_id
_entity_poly.type
_entity_poly.pdbx_seq_one_letter_code
_entity_poly.pdbx_strand_id
1 'polypeptide(L)'
;MKTKNRELKIIFMVTGALFALFLVYPTVRLLLKSILSENGMTMEFYHSVLTQKGFLKALGNSFLIAGVSALLTTGLAFFLAYTIHYTNINAKFKKGIEKAAVLPMFLPTLTYGFAIIYSFGKQGFLTKLFGRQLFDIYGFNGLLIGYIIYTLPVSFLLIHNTMGYIDKKFMIVSRIMGDNRVSTFMMTIFRPLAGTLMASFIQSFFLCFTDFGIPASVGGKFEVIASVLYSQMLGSVPDFHKGSVVAVMMLLPSIVSIALLRYLEKYNVRYQKISVMELPKNRGRDWLCGIGSGLIILGVLSIFAVIFIVPFVQDWPYQTGFSMEHFRAVFQDAGLMGVYKNSLYVALLTAVFGTLAAYGSALITAQEGTLIVNTEQMEAENLDMPKSIKDLANPEYKGKIAVTDITSSSTAWLLIQGLISEYGEEEAKEILTDIYANAGDHLEESGSGPLKLVRAGEVAIGFGLRQQAVADKEKGLPVDYIDPEEGNFTLTESVAVVNKSEEKNAKAMEMAECIIKNGREELLKSYPIPLYEGESVPETEKSGNPKTFPEKLTVDLLKKHQELSESCKK
;
A
#
# COMPACT_ATOMS: atom_id res chain seq x y z
N MET A 1 -35.45 13.22 -22.70
CA MET A 1 -34.54 12.49 -21.79
C MET A 1 -33.60 11.63 -22.61
N LYS A 2 -32.28 11.94 -22.73
CA LYS A 2 -31.17 11.05 -23.19
C LYS A 2 -29.98 11.86 -23.79
N THR A 3 -29.20 12.60 -22.99
CA THR A 3 -27.85 13.06 -23.40
C THR A 3 -27.04 13.54 -22.21
N LYS A 4 -27.42 13.08 -21.04
CA LYS A 4 -26.91 13.55 -19.79
C LYS A 4 -25.96 12.38 -19.32
N ASN A 5 -24.70 12.67 -18.96
CA ASN A 5 -23.55 11.77 -18.68
C ASN A 5 -22.62 11.31 -19.80
N ARG A 6 -22.42 12.08 -20.88
CA ARG A 6 -21.49 11.63 -21.93
C ARG A 6 -20.03 11.64 -21.48
N GLU A 7 -19.59 12.67 -20.75
CA GLU A 7 -18.18 12.88 -20.43
C GLU A 7 -17.63 11.89 -19.40
N LEU A 8 -18.39 11.59 -18.34
CA LEU A 8 -17.94 10.60 -17.35
C LEU A 8 -18.14 9.16 -17.80
N LYS A 9 -19.15 8.87 -18.63
CA LYS A 9 -19.15 7.61 -19.38
C LYS A 9 -17.94 7.52 -20.29
N ILE A 10 -17.51 8.62 -20.93
CA ILE A 10 -16.26 8.64 -21.69
C ILE A 10 -15.07 8.39 -20.78
N ILE A 11 -14.94 9.04 -19.62
CA ILE A 11 -13.82 8.82 -18.69
C ILE A 11 -13.82 7.37 -18.17
N PHE A 12 -14.97 6.84 -17.73
CA PHE A 12 -15.10 5.44 -17.32
C PHE A 12 -14.83 4.47 -18.47
N MET A 13 -15.36 4.72 -19.67
CA MET A 13 -15.08 3.91 -20.86
C MET A 13 -13.61 4.00 -21.26
N VAL A 14 -12.96 5.15 -21.12
CA VAL A 14 -11.54 5.35 -21.43
C VAL A 14 -10.67 4.65 -20.41
N THR A 15 -10.91 4.82 -19.11
CA THR A 15 -10.21 4.11 -18.04
C THR A 15 -10.43 2.60 -18.15
N GLY A 16 -11.68 2.18 -18.30
CA GLY A 16 -12.07 0.78 -18.50
C GLY A 16 -11.43 0.19 -19.76
N ALA A 17 -11.42 0.92 -20.88
CA ALA A 17 -10.74 0.50 -22.10
C ALA A 17 -9.22 0.45 -21.93
N LEU A 18 -8.62 1.35 -21.15
CA LEU A 18 -7.20 1.33 -20.84
C LEU A 18 -6.84 0.05 -20.07
N PHE A 19 -7.57 -0.29 -19.01
CA PHE A 19 -7.38 -1.56 -18.29
C PHE A 19 -7.67 -2.77 -19.17
N ALA A 20 -8.75 -2.74 -19.95
CA ALA A 20 -9.11 -3.82 -20.85
C ALA A 20 -8.02 -4.06 -21.92
N LEU A 21 -7.48 -2.99 -22.51
CA LEU A 21 -6.53 -3.07 -23.62
C LEU A 21 -5.09 -3.33 -23.16
N PHE A 22 -4.66 -2.75 -22.04
CA PHE A 22 -3.26 -2.84 -21.60
C PHE A 22 -3.02 -3.88 -20.50
N LEU A 23 -4.06 -4.32 -19.78
CA LEU A 23 -3.92 -5.32 -18.72
C LEU A 23 -4.67 -6.61 -19.05
N VAL A 24 -5.97 -6.54 -19.33
CA VAL A 24 -6.79 -7.73 -19.56
C VAL A 24 -6.44 -8.41 -20.89
N TYR A 25 -6.37 -7.65 -21.99
CA TYR A 25 -6.12 -8.21 -23.32
C TYR A 25 -4.77 -8.93 -23.43
N PRO A 26 -3.63 -8.37 -23.00
CA PRO A 26 -2.35 -9.08 -23.06
C PRO A 26 -2.33 -10.32 -22.16
N THR A 27 -2.94 -10.25 -20.98
CA THR A 27 -3.04 -11.39 -20.05
C THR A 27 -3.89 -12.53 -20.64
N VAL A 28 -5.06 -12.21 -21.20
CA VAL A 28 -5.91 -13.17 -21.89
C VAL A 28 -5.19 -13.74 -23.11
N ARG A 29 -4.53 -12.91 -23.93
CA ARG A 29 -3.76 -13.38 -25.09
C ARG A 29 -2.63 -14.33 -24.67
N LEU A 30 -1.96 -14.05 -23.56
CA LEU A 30 -0.92 -14.90 -23.01
C LEU A 30 -1.48 -16.25 -22.55
N LEU A 31 -2.62 -16.25 -21.84
CA LEU A 31 -3.33 -17.48 -21.44
C LEU A 31 -3.84 -18.28 -22.64
N LEU A 32 -4.34 -17.61 -23.67
CA LEU A 32 -4.78 -18.27 -24.90
C LEU A 32 -3.59 -18.88 -25.66
N LYS A 33 -2.45 -18.18 -25.74
CA LYS A 33 -1.23 -18.69 -26.37
C LYS A 33 -0.65 -19.91 -25.67
N SER A 34 -0.89 -20.08 -24.36
CA SER A 34 -0.38 -21.24 -23.63
C SER A 34 -1.15 -22.53 -23.93
N ILE A 35 -2.38 -22.42 -24.47
CA ILE A 35 -3.27 -23.57 -24.70
C ILE A 35 -3.65 -23.73 -26.19
N LEU A 36 -3.69 -22.67 -27.00
CA LEU A 36 -4.07 -22.76 -28.41
C LEU A 36 -2.88 -23.07 -29.32
N SER A 37 -3.05 -24.08 -30.17
CA SER A 37 -2.20 -24.40 -31.32
C SER A 37 -2.98 -24.19 -32.63
N GLU A 38 -2.33 -24.31 -33.78
CA GLU A 38 -2.95 -24.17 -35.12
C GLU A 38 -4.13 -25.13 -35.33
N ASN A 39 -4.11 -26.30 -34.65
CA ASN A 39 -5.13 -27.35 -34.75
C ASN A 39 -6.16 -27.33 -33.60
N GLY A 40 -6.19 -26.29 -32.76
CA GLY A 40 -7.12 -26.15 -31.65
C GLY A 40 -6.46 -26.15 -30.26
N MET A 41 -7.26 -26.41 -29.22
CA MET A 41 -6.81 -26.42 -27.82
C MET A 41 -5.93 -27.66 -27.55
N THR A 42 -4.71 -27.45 -27.06
CA THR A 42 -3.72 -28.49 -26.77
C THR A 42 -3.03 -28.26 -25.41
N MET A 43 -2.68 -29.36 -24.74
CA MET A 43 -1.85 -29.34 -23.51
C MET A 43 -0.38 -29.70 -23.79
N GLU A 44 -0.02 -29.85 -25.07
CA GLU A 44 1.32 -30.25 -25.50
C GLU A 44 2.40 -29.26 -25.05
N PHE A 45 2.11 -27.95 -25.10
CA PHE A 45 3.06 -26.93 -24.67
C PHE A 45 3.42 -27.08 -23.19
N TYR A 46 2.42 -27.34 -22.33
CA TYR A 46 2.64 -27.61 -20.91
C TYR A 46 3.44 -28.89 -20.69
N HIS A 47 3.09 -29.98 -21.38
CA HIS A 47 3.85 -31.21 -21.30
C HIS A 47 5.31 -31.00 -21.74
N SER A 48 5.55 -30.27 -22.83
CA SER A 48 6.89 -29.99 -23.35
C SER A 48 7.74 -29.16 -22.37
N VAL A 49 7.16 -28.16 -21.71
CA VAL A 49 7.86 -27.31 -20.76
C VAL A 49 8.14 -28.06 -19.46
N LEU A 50 7.16 -28.82 -18.95
CA LEU A 50 7.31 -29.58 -17.70
C LEU A 50 8.31 -30.74 -17.84
N THR A 51 8.41 -31.35 -19.02
CA THR A 51 9.39 -32.41 -19.30
C THR A 51 10.74 -31.88 -19.79
N GLN A 52 10.86 -30.58 -20.07
CA GLN A 52 12.12 -29.96 -20.46
C GLN A 52 13.17 -30.12 -19.37
N LYS A 53 14.34 -30.62 -19.74
CA LYS A 53 15.49 -30.77 -18.84
C LYS A 53 15.83 -29.43 -18.20
N GLY A 54 15.86 -29.41 -16.87
CA GLY A 54 16.21 -28.21 -16.09
C GLY A 54 15.03 -27.33 -15.68
N PHE A 55 13.84 -27.45 -16.31
CA PHE A 55 12.70 -26.58 -15.99
C PHE A 55 12.26 -26.71 -14.52
N LEU A 56 11.98 -27.94 -14.06
CA LEU A 56 11.58 -28.19 -12.66
C LEU A 56 12.67 -27.78 -11.66
N LYS A 57 13.95 -27.91 -12.05
CA LYS A 57 15.07 -27.44 -11.24
C LYS A 57 15.09 -25.92 -11.15
N ALA A 58 14.87 -25.20 -12.25
CA ALA A 58 14.78 -23.75 -12.26
C ALA A 58 13.59 -23.23 -11.46
N LEU A 59 12.43 -23.91 -11.55
CA LEU A 59 11.26 -23.61 -10.73
C LEU A 59 11.58 -23.80 -9.23
N GLY A 60 12.15 -24.95 -8.85
CA GLY A 60 12.55 -25.23 -7.46
C GLY A 60 13.61 -24.26 -6.93
N ASN A 61 14.60 -23.92 -7.75
CA ASN A 61 15.61 -22.90 -7.46
C ASN A 61 14.97 -21.54 -7.17
N SER A 62 13.93 -21.16 -7.92
CA SER A 62 13.22 -19.88 -7.76
C SER A 62 12.47 -19.83 -6.43
N PHE A 63 11.76 -20.90 -6.07
CA PHE A 63 11.11 -21.01 -4.76
C PHE A 63 12.12 -20.99 -3.61
N LEU A 64 13.23 -21.73 -3.75
CA LEU A 64 14.27 -21.80 -2.74
C LEU A 64 14.91 -20.43 -2.50
N ILE A 65 15.39 -19.77 -3.56
CA ILE A 65 16.08 -18.49 -3.43
C ILE A 65 15.12 -17.39 -2.97
N ALA A 66 13.89 -17.34 -3.51
CA ALA A 66 12.91 -16.33 -3.11
C ALA A 66 12.46 -16.53 -1.65
N GLY A 67 12.22 -17.78 -1.23
CA GLY A 67 11.82 -18.08 0.15
C GLY A 67 12.91 -17.76 1.17
N VAL A 68 14.16 -18.16 0.90
CA VAL A 68 15.30 -17.87 1.79
C VAL A 68 15.58 -16.38 1.83
N SER A 69 15.58 -15.69 0.67
CA SER A 69 15.80 -14.24 0.61
C SER A 69 14.70 -13.48 1.34
N ALA A 70 13.43 -13.86 1.17
CA ALA A 70 12.30 -13.22 1.85
C ALA A 70 12.36 -13.38 3.37
N LEU A 71 12.73 -14.57 3.85
CA LEU A 71 12.86 -14.85 5.28
C LEU A 71 13.98 -14.02 5.90
N LEU A 72 15.17 -14.03 5.29
CA LEU A 72 16.33 -13.29 5.79
C LEU A 72 16.08 -11.78 5.73
N THR A 73 15.52 -11.28 4.64
CA THR A 73 15.22 -9.84 4.48
C THR A 73 14.19 -9.38 5.51
N THR A 74 13.12 -10.14 5.72
CA THR A 74 12.11 -9.83 6.74
C THR A 74 12.75 -9.80 8.14
N GLY A 75 13.64 -10.75 8.45
CA GLY A 75 14.39 -10.76 9.71
C GLY A 75 15.32 -9.56 9.89
N LEU A 76 16.08 -9.19 8.85
CA LEU A 76 16.98 -8.03 8.86
C LEU A 76 16.19 -6.71 8.97
N ALA A 77 15.11 -6.57 8.20
CA ALA A 77 14.21 -5.43 8.26
C ALA A 77 13.57 -5.29 9.65
N PHE A 78 13.10 -6.39 10.23
CA PHE A 78 12.61 -6.42 11.61
C PHE A 78 13.68 -5.95 12.60
N PHE A 79 14.93 -6.42 12.46
CA PHE A 79 16.01 -6.04 13.35
C PHE A 79 16.36 -4.54 13.24
N LEU A 80 16.41 -3.98 12.03
CA LEU A 80 16.63 -2.55 11.81
C LEU A 80 15.48 -1.71 12.39
N ALA A 81 14.23 -2.09 12.11
CA ALA A 81 13.05 -1.41 12.63
C ALA A 81 12.97 -1.50 14.16
N TYR A 82 13.28 -2.67 14.73
CA TYR A 82 13.36 -2.89 16.18
C TYR A 82 14.41 -1.97 16.81
N THR A 83 15.56 -1.83 16.17
CA THR A 83 16.62 -0.92 16.63
C THR A 83 16.13 0.52 16.68
N ILE A 84 15.38 0.98 15.69
CA ILE A 84 14.84 2.35 15.67
C ILE A 84 13.79 2.55 16.78
N HIS A 85 12.85 1.61 16.93
CA HIS A 85 11.67 1.81 17.76
C HIS A 85 11.84 1.41 19.22
N TYR A 86 12.69 0.43 19.54
CA TYR A 86 12.77 -0.20 20.87
C TYR A 86 14.11 0.00 21.58
N THR A 87 15.03 0.80 21.04
CA THR A 87 16.33 1.11 21.69
C THR A 87 16.49 2.62 21.99
N ASN A 88 17.42 2.97 22.88
CA ASN A 88 17.75 4.36 23.21
C ASN A 88 18.95 4.92 22.44
N ILE A 89 19.25 4.40 21.25
CA ILE A 89 20.35 4.92 20.43
C ILE A 89 20.04 6.37 19.99
N ASN A 90 21.09 7.17 19.78
CA ASN A 90 21.00 8.56 19.34
C ASN A 90 20.05 8.73 18.15
N ALA A 91 19.14 9.71 18.23
CA ALA A 91 18.15 10.02 17.21
C ALA A 91 18.78 10.27 15.82
N LYS A 92 19.99 10.86 15.75
CA LYS A 92 20.70 11.04 14.47
C LYS A 92 21.06 9.72 13.81
N PHE A 93 21.49 8.73 14.59
CA PHE A 93 21.83 7.40 14.08
C PHE A 93 20.57 6.64 13.62
N LYS A 94 19.46 6.75 14.35
CA LYS A 94 18.17 6.19 13.94
C LYS A 94 17.71 6.72 12.58
N LYS A 95 17.75 8.06 12.39
CA LYS A 95 17.47 8.69 11.08
C LYS A 95 18.45 8.26 9.99
N GLY A 96 19.70 7.98 10.36
CA GLY A 96 20.72 7.43 9.47
C GLY A 96 20.36 6.03 8.97
N ILE A 97 19.96 5.13 9.88
CA ILE A 97 19.50 3.77 9.53
C ILE A 97 18.29 3.85 8.60
N GLU A 98 17.29 4.66 8.94
CA GLU A 98 16.07 4.83 8.15
C GLU A 98 16.36 5.23 6.70
N LYS A 99 17.15 6.30 6.50
CA LYS A 99 17.52 6.78 5.17
C LYS A 99 18.37 5.76 4.40
N ALA A 100 19.33 5.13 5.08
CA ALA A 100 20.23 4.19 4.43
C ALA A 100 19.53 2.87 4.03
N ALA A 101 18.55 2.42 4.83
CA ALA A 101 17.76 1.22 4.54
C ALA A 101 16.86 1.40 3.31
N VAL A 102 16.40 2.64 3.03
CA VAL A 102 15.52 2.95 1.89
C VAL A 102 16.31 3.25 0.61
N LEU A 103 17.56 3.70 0.71
CA LEU A 103 18.41 4.09 -0.42
C LEU A 103 18.48 3.06 -1.58
N PRO A 104 18.55 1.73 -1.34
CA PRO A 104 18.55 0.75 -2.41
C PRO A 104 17.38 0.90 -3.38
N MET A 105 16.19 1.26 -2.88
CA MET A 105 14.94 1.30 -3.65
C MET A 105 15.00 2.13 -4.93
N PHE A 106 15.95 3.08 -5.03
CA PHE A 106 16.11 3.96 -6.19
C PHE A 106 16.89 3.33 -7.36
N LEU A 107 17.47 2.13 -7.19
CA LEU A 107 18.25 1.49 -8.25
C LEU A 107 17.47 0.44 -9.04
N PRO A 108 17.73 0.32 -10.36
CA PRO A 108 17.27 -0.80 -11.17
C PRO A 108 17.87 -2.15 -10.71
N THR A 109 17.13 -3.24 -10.84
CA THR A 109 17.54 -4.57 -10.33
C THR A 109 18.83 -5.10 -10.96
N LEU A 110 19.04 -4.86 -12.24
CA LEU A 110 20.27 -5.24 -12.94
C LEU A 110 21.52 -4.56 -12.34
N THR A 111 21.39 -3.34 -11.82
CA THR A 111 22.49 -2.59 -11.21
C THR A 111 23.04 -3.30 -9.98
N TYR A 112 22.21 -4.00 -9.20
CA TYR A 112 22.65 -4.74 -8.02
C TYR A 112 23.61 -5.88 -8.36
N GLY A 113 23.33 -6.60 -9.45
CA GLY A 113 24.21 -7.66 -9.91
C GLY A 113 25.60 -7.15 -10.31
N PHE A 114 25.65 -6.05 -11.07
CA PHE A 114 26.93 -5.39 -11.38
C PHE A 114 27.62 -4.85 -10.14
N ALA A 115 26.88 -4.28 -9.18
CA ALA A 115 27.44 -3.81 -7.92
C ALA A 115 28.09 -4.96 -7.13
N ILE A 116 27.49 -6.15 -7.12
CA ILE A 116 28.06 -7.36 -6.51
C ILE A 116 29.32 -7.81 -7.26
N ILE A 117 29.29 -7.83 -8.59
CA ILE A 117 30.45 -8.20 -9.41
C ILE A 117 31.62 -7.25 -9.13
N TYR A 118 31.38 -5.95 -9.12
CA TYR A 118 32.42 -4.95 -8.88
C TYR A 118 32.87 -4.87 -7.42
N SER A 119 32.04 -5.30 -6.46
CA SER A 119 32.40 -5.32 -5.03
C SER A 119 33.13 -6.61 -4.63
N PHE A 120 32.56 -7.77 -4.97
CA PHE A 120 32.98 -9.09 -4.48
C PHE A 120 33.55 -10.01 -5.56
N GLY A 121 33.57 -9.61 -6.83
CA GLY A 121 34.21 -10.40 -7.88
C GLY A 121 35.70 -10.62 -7.63
N LYS A 122 36.34 -11.43 -8.48
CA LYS A 122 37.77 -11.80 -8.32
C LYS A 122 38.71 -10.59 -8.22
N GLN A 123 38.36 -9.48 -8.85
CA GLN A 123 39.10 -8.22 -8.82
C GLN A 123 38.26 -7.07 -8.22
N GLY A 124 37.21 -7.41 -7.46
CA GLY A 124 36.31 -6.44 -6.87
C GLY A 124 36.93 -5.63 -5.74
N PHE A 125 36.30 -4.51 -5.39
CA PHE A 125 36.81 -3.55 -4.41
C PHE A 125 37.07 -4.21 -3.05
N LEU A 126 36.08 -4.95 -2.53
CA LEU A 126 36.19 -5.64 -1.24
C LEU A 126 37.15 -6.83 -1.34
N THR A 127 37.15 -7.56 -2.45
CA THR A 127 38.11 -8.66 -2.66
C THR A 127 39.56 -8.17 -2.62
N LYS A 128 39.87 -7.00 -3.20
CA LYS A 128 41.19 -6.37 -3.09
C LYS A 128 41.50 -5.92 -1.66
N LEU A 129 40.53 -5.35 -0.95
CA LEU A 129 40.69 -4.92 0.44
C LEU A 129 40.98 -6.09 1.38
N PHE A 130 40.31 -7.23 1.20
CA PHE A 130 40.49 -8.44 2.01
C PHE A 130 41.58 -9.39 1.50
N GLY A 131 42.19 -9.10 0.35
CA GLY A 131 43.24 -9.92 -0.28
C GLY A 131 42.79 -11.29 -0.79
N ARG A 132 41.49 -11.63 -0.67
CA ARG A 132 40.90 -12.89 -1.14
C ARG A 132 39.42 -12.72 -1.45
N GLN A 133 38.91 -13.55 -2.35
CA GLN A 133 37.48 -13.60 -2.63
C GLN A 133 36.76 -14.30 -1.46
N LEU A 134 35.78 -13.62 -0.85
CA LEU A 134 35.10 -14.12 0.35
C LEU A 134 34.17 -15.32 0.06
N PHE A 135 33.53 -15.33 -1.10
CA PHE A 135 32.60 -16.37 -1.53
C PHE A 135 32.44 -16.33 -3.07
N ASP A 136 31.94 -17.43 -3.66
CA ASP A 136 31.58 -17.44 -5.08
C ASP A 136 30.36 -16.53 -5.32
N ILE A 137 30.55 -15.51 -6.15
CA ILE A 137 29.51 -14.53 -6.48
C ILE A 137 28.52 -15.06 -7.51
N TYR A 138 28.86 -16.10 -8.26
CA TYR A 138 27.96 -16.65 -9.27
C TYR A 138 27.14 -17.80 -8.68
N GLY A 139 25.83 -17.74 -8.87
CA GLY A 139 24.89 -18.72 -8.33
C GLY A 139 24.23 -18.25 -7.05
N PHE A 140 23.92 -19.20 -6.15
CA PHE A 140 23.05 -18.98 -5.00
C PHE A 140 23.47 -17.79 -4.11
N ASN A 141 24.75 -17.65 -3.79
CA ASN A 141 25.22 -16.61 -2.85
C ASN A 141 25.09 -15.20 -3.42
N GLY A 142 25.43 -14.99 -4.70
CA GLY A 142 25.29 -13.70 -5.36
C GLY A 142 23.82 -13.29 -5.49
N LEU A 143 22.96 -14.24 -5.87
CA LEU A 143 21.51 -14.04 -5.90
C LEU A 143 20.99 -13.65 -4.52
N LEU A 144 21.39 -14.37 -3.48
CA LEU A 144 20.92 -14.15 -2.11
C LEU A 144 21.27 -12.75 -1.62
N ILE A 145 22.52 -12.31 -1.81
CA ILE A 145 22.98 -10.99 -1.40
C ILE A 145 22.25 -9.90 -2.19
N GLY A 146 22.14 -10.07 -3.52
CA GLY A 146 21.43 -9.12 -4.38
C GLY A 146 19.98 -8.97 -3.96
N TYR A 147 19.28 -10.07 -3.73
CA TYR A 147 17.89 -10.08 -3.33
C TYR A 147 17.64 -9.53 -1.94
N ILE A 148 18.52 -9.82 -0.97
CA ILE A 148 18.42 -9.22 0.36
C ILE A 148 18.46 -7.70 0.25
N ILE A 149 19.41 -7.14 -0.50
CA ILE A 149 19.58 -5.70 -0.61
C ILE A 149 18.44 -5.07 -1.40
N TYR A 150 18.03 -5.70 -2.49
CA TYR A 150 16.93 -5.24 -3.34
C TYR A 150 15.59 -5.19 -2.60
N THR A 151 15.28 -6.22 -1.79
CA THR A 151 13.99 -6.32 -1.10
C THR A 151 13.97 -5.68 0.29
N LEU A 152 15.15 -5.35 0.86
CA LEU A 152 15.26 -4.71 2.17
C LEU A 152 14.44 -3.44 2.34
N PRO A 153 14.42 -2.46 1.41
CA PRO A 153 13.64 -1.23 1.57
C PRO A 153 12.15 -1.50 1.74
N VAL A 154 11.59 -2.41 0.94
CA VAL A 154 10.16 -2.72 0.94
C VAL A 154 9.77 -3.41 2.24
N SER A 155 10.52 -4.43 2.66
CA SER A 155 10.33 -5.08 3.96
C SER A 155 10.52 -4.11 5.13
N PHE A 156 11.54 -3.26 5.08
CA PHE A 156 11.85 -2.30 6.12
C PHE A 156 10.73 -1.26 6.28
N LEU A 157 10.24 -0.65 5.19
CA LEU A 157 9.17 0.34 5.25
C LEU A 157 7.88 -0.24 5.84
N LEU A 158 7.47 -1.44 5.43
CA LEU A 158 6.28 -2.10 5.97
C LEU A 158 6.40 -2.30 7.49
N ILE A 159 7.51 -2.90 7.95
CA ILE A 159 7.71 -3.22 9.36
C ILE A 159 7.95 -1.96 10.19
N HIS A 160 8.75 -1.01 9.67
CA HIS A 160 9.05 0.26 10.33
C HIS A 160 7.79 1.08 10.57
N ASN A 161 6.91 1.16 9.58
CA ASN A 161 5.64 1.88 9.69
C ASN A 161 4.74 1.21 10.73
N THR A 162 4.49 -0.10 10.64
CA THR A 162 3.64 -0.79 11.63
C THR A 162 4.21 -0.71 13.05
N MET A 163 5.52 -0.89 13.23
CA MET A 163 6.15 -0.77 14.55
C MET A 163 5.99 0.61 15.17
N GLY A 164 5.88 1.67 14.36
CA GLY A 164 5.68 3.03 14.84
C GLY A 164 4.33 3.22 15.56
N TYR A 165 3.33 2.41 15.22
CA TYR A 165 1.99 2.49 15.79
C TYR A 165 1.82 1.62 17.06
N ILE A 166 2.70 0.66 17.33
CA ILE A 166 2.56 -0.24 18.48
C ILE A 166 2.80 0.52 19.81
N ASP A 167 1.81 0.51 20.70
CA ASP A 167 1.92 1.14 22.01
C ASP A 167 2.93 0.39 22.91
N LYS A 168 4.01 1.07 23.28
CA LYS A 168 5.06 0.53 24.15
C LYS A 168 4.61 0.27 25.58
N LYS A 169 3.47 0.83 26.03
CA LYS A 169 2.87 0.60 27.36
C LYS A 169 2.56 -0.85 27.61
N PHE A 170 2.17 -1.60 26.58
CA PHE A 170 1.88 -3.03 26.72
C PHE A 170 3.09 -3.83 27.23
N MET A 171 4.33 -3.38 26.94
CA MET A 171 5.53 -4.01 27.51
C MET A 171 5.64 -3.83 29.02
N ILE A 172 5.21 -2.68 29.56
CA ILE A 172 5.23 -2.42 31.01
C ILE A 172 4.11 -3.21 31.67
N VAL A 173 2.90 -3.16 31.11
CA VAL A 173 1.74 -3.90 31.62
C VAL A 173 2.04 -5.39 31.70
N SER A 174 2.56 -5.99 30.63
CA SER A 174 2.97 -7.40 30.59
C SER A 174 3.98 -7.73 31.70
N ARG A 175 4.99 -6.88 31.94
CA ARG A 175 5.95 -7.10 33.03
C ARG A 175 5.32 -6.96 34.43
N ILE A 176 4.39 -6.04 34.63
CA ILE A 176 3.66 -5.89 35.90
C ILE A 176 2.77 -7.12 36.15
N MET A 177 2.19 -7.70 35.10
CA MET A 177 1.41 -8.94 35.15
C MET A 177 2.27 -10.19 35.41
N GLY A 178 3.60 -10.05 35.52
CA GLY A 178 4.52 -11.16 35.83
C GLY A 178 5.01 -11.95 34.62
N ASP A 179 4.78 -11.47 33.39
CA ASP A 179 5.29 -12.14 32.19
C ASP A 179 6.82 -12.14 32.15
N ASN A 180 7.39 -13.24 31.67
CA ASN A 180 8.81 -13.31 31.35
C ASN A 180 9.14 -12.51 30.06
N ARG A 181 10.43 -12.18 29.85
CA ARG A 181 10.87 -11.32 28.74
C ARG A 181 10.48 -11.84 27.34
N VAL A 182 10.42 -13.16 27.16
CA VAL A 182 10.05 -13.78 25.89
C VAL A 182 8.55 -13.69 25.67
N SER A 183 7.75 -13.96 26.71
CA SER A 183 6.29 -13.77 26.71
C SER A 183 5.94 -12.31 26.39
N THR A 184 6.58 -11.35 27.07
CA THR A 184 6.41 -9.93 26.79
C THR A 184 6.74 -9.61 25.33
N PHE A 185 7.88 -10.05 24.81
CA PHE A 185 8.24 -9.82 23.40
C PHE A 185 7.23 -10.43 22.43
N MET A 186 6.83 -11.68 22.67
CA MET A 186 5.92 -12.41 21.80
C MET A 186 4.54 -11.74 21.76
N MET A 187 4.00 -11.35 22.92
CA MET A 187 2.65 -10.81 23.03
C MET A 187 2.57 -9.34 22.61
N THR A 188 3.59 -8.53 22.92
CA THR A 188 3.54 -7.07 22.73
C THR A 188 4.16 -6.59 21.43
N ILE A 189 5.10 -7.35 20.84
CA ILE A 189 5.81 -6.95 19.62
C ILE A 189 5.51 -7.93 18.49
N PHE A 190 5.76 -9.22 18.69
CA PHE A 190 5.69 -10.18 17.59
C PHE A 190 4.25 -10.44 17.11
N ARG A 191 3.31 -10.72 18.03
CA ARG A 191 1.92 -11.05 17.71
C ARG A 191 1.20 -9.91 16.98
N PRO A 192 1.30 -8.63 17.40
CA PRO A 192 0.73 -7.53 16.63
C PRO A 192 1.40 -7.32 15.27
N LEU A 193 2.70 -7.64 15.14
CA LEU A 193 3.42 -7.54 13.87
C LEU A 193 3.26 -8.76 12.97
N ALA A 194 2.65 -9.86 13.42
CA ALA A 194 2.64 -11.12 12.68
C ALA A 194 2.06 -10.96 11.27
N GLY A 195 0.94 -10.25 11.13
CA GLY A 195 0.33 -9.95 9.83
C GLY A 195 1.27 -9.13 8.92
N THR A 196 1.93 -8.11 9.47
CA THR A 196 2.90 -7.28 8.72
C THR A 196 4.16 -8.06 8.35
N LEU A 197 4.67 -8.93 9.23
CA LEU A 197 5.83 -9.77 8.96
C LEU A 197 5.55 -10.76 7.84
N MET A 198 4.36 -11.38 7.85
CA MET A 198 3.92 -12.25 6.76
C MET A 198 3.74 -11.46 5.46
N ALA A 199 3.18 -10.25 5.53
CA ALA A 199 3.05 -9.38 4.36
C ALA A 199 4.42 -8.99 3.77
N SER A 200 5.37 -8.62 4.62
CA SER A 200 6.77 -8.36 4.25
C SER A 200 7.40 -9.59 3.59
N PHE A 201 7.21 -10.78 4.16
CA PHE A 201 7.73 -12.03 3.60
C PHE A 201 7.15 -12.29 2.21
N ILE A 202 5.82 -12.20 2.05
CA ILE A 202 5.16 -12.46 0.76
C ILE A 202 5.59 -11.42 -0.29
N GLN A 203 5.69 -10.14 0.09
CA GLN A 203 6.11 -9.09 -0.82
C GLN A 203 7.55 -9.29 -1.29
N SER A 204 8.47 -9.62 -0.37
CA SER A 204 9.87 -9.89 -0.71
C SER A 204 10.02 -11.18 -1.51
N PHE A 205 9.24 -12.22 -1.19
CA PHE A 205 9.18 -13.45 -1.98
C PHE A 205 8.77 -13.16 -3.42
N PHE A 206 7.67 -12.42 -3.60
CA PHE A 206 7.14 -12.06 -4.91
C PHE A 206 8.14 -11.24 -5.74
N LEU A 207 8.78 -10.23 -5.12
CA LEU A 207 9.82 -9.43 -5.77
C LEU A 207 11.04 -10.26 -6.19
N CYS A 208 11.48 -11.23 -5.38
CA CYS A 208 12.59 -12.12 -5.74
C CYS A 208 12.21 -13.15 -6.80
N PHE A 209 10.99 -13.69 -6.73
CA PHE A 209 10.52 -14.76 -7.61
C PHE A 209 10.33 -14.28 -9.04
N THR A 210 9.94 -13.00 -9.20
CA THR A 210 9.66 -12.38 -10.50
C THR A 210 10.82 -11.58 -11.09
N ASP A 211 11.90 -11.37 -10.34
CA ASP A 211 13.04 -10.59 -10.83
C ASP A 211 13.87 -11.35 -11.86
N PHE A 212 14.29 -10.61 -12.89
CA PHE A 212 15.19 -11.09 -13.93
C PHE A 212 16.59 -10.44 -13.84
N GLY A 213 16.70 -9.20 -13.33
CA GLY A 213 17.93 -8.42 -13.44
C GLY A 213 19.09 -9.01 -12.63
N ILE A 214 18.85 -9.41 -11.38
CA ILE A 214 19.88 -10.01 -10.53
C ILE A 214 20.28 -11.40 -11.07
N PRO A 215 19.35 -12.30 -11.45
CA PRO A 215 19.70 -13.55 -12.11
C PRO A 215 20.48 -13.41 -13.41
N ALA A 216 20.14 -12.44 -14.25
CA ALA A 216 20.80 -12.23 -15.53
C ALA A 216 22.30 -11.88 -15.39
N SER A 217 22.69 -11.35 -14.24
CA SER A 217 24.05 -10.85 -14.00
C SER A 217 24.87 -11.78 -13.12
N VAL A 218 24.32 -12.26 -12.00
CA VAL A 218 25.04 -13.09 -11.01
C VAL A 218 24.46 -14.51 -10.85
N GLY A 219 23.46 -14.90 -11.63
CA GLY A 219 22.85 -16.24 -11.54
C GLY A 219 23.78 -17.38 -11.97
N GLY A 220 24.67 -17.17 -12.93
CA GLY A 220 25.62 -18.17 -13.40
C GLY A 220 24.94 -19.49 -13.82
N LYS A 221 25.32 -20.62 -13.21
CA LYS A 221 24.69 -21.94 -13.45
C LYS A 221 23.41 -22.19 -12.64
N PHE A 222 23.06 -21.28 -11.73
CA PHE A 222 21.85 -21.37 -10.92
C PHE A 222 20.71 -20.69 -11.67
N GLU A 223 20.08 -21.46 -12.57
CA GLU A 223 18.95 -20.96 -13.36
C GLU A 223 17.70 -20.80 -12.47
N VAL A 224 16.99 -19.70 -12.68
CA VAL A 224 15.68 -19.40 -12.09
C VAL A 224 14.64 -19.24 -13.20
N ILE A 225 13.37 -19.30 -12.85
CA ILE A 225 12.26 -19.33 -13.79
C ILE A 225 12.18 -18.05 -14.65
N ALA A 226 12.53 -16.90 -14.09
CA ALA A 226 12.60 -15.64 -14.84
C ALA A 226 13.66 -15.68 -15.96
N SER A 227 14.82 -16.32 -15.70
CA SER A 227 15.85 -16.53 -16.73
C SER A 227 15.36 -17.48 -17.82
N VAL A 228 14.62 -18.52 -17.45
CA VAL A 228 14.00 -19.45 -18.42
C VAL A 228 12.96 -18.73 -19.26
N LEU A 229 12.10 -17.91 -18.65
CA LEU A 229 11.10 -17.11 -19.37
C LEU A 229 11.77 -16.20 -20.43
N TYR A 230 12.82 -15.49 -20.03
CA TYR A 230 13.60 -14.66 -20.95
C TYR A 230 14.20 -15.47 -22.09
N SER A 231 14.84 -16.60 -21.79
CA SER A 231 15.46 -17.47 -22.81
C SER A 231 14.42 -18.01 -23.81
N GLN A 232 13.23 -18.36 -23.34
CA GLN A 232 12.16 -18.86 -24.21
C GLN A 232 11.54 -17.75 -25.08
N MET A 233 11.37 -16.54 -24.55
CA MET A 233 10.71 -15.44 -25.29
C MET A 233 11.67 -14.60 -26.14
N LEU A 234 12.92 -14.47 -25.73
CA LEU A 234 13.91 -13.54 -26.29
C LEU A 234 15.28 -14.20 -26.53
N GLY A 235 15.39 -15.52 -26.35
CA GLY A 235 16.60 -16.26 -26.69
C GLY A 235 16.79 -16.41 -28.20
N SER A 236 17.81 -17.18 -28.58
CA SER A 236 18.20 -17.36 -29.99
C SER A 236 17.11 -17.95 -30.89
N VAL A 237 16.18 -18.72 -30.31
CA VAL A 237 14.99 -19.25 -30.99
C VAL A 237 13.76 -18.90 -30.15
N PRO A 238 13.10 -17.75 -30.41
CA PRO A 238 11.91 -17.35 -29.67
C PRO A 238 10.74 -18.32 -29.85
N ASP A 239 10.24 -18.87 -28.75
CA ASP A 239 9.05 -19.74 -28.70
C ASP A 239 8.02 -19.10 -27.76
N PHE A 240 7.11 -18.31 -28.34
CA PHE A 240 6.09 -17.59 -27.58
C PHE A 240 5.04 -18.50 -26.94
N HIS A 241 4.84 -19.72 -27.45
CA HIS A 241 3.90 -20.68 -26.85
C HIS A 241 4.49 -21.25 -25.57
N LYS A 242 5.72 -21.78 -25.61
CA LYS A 242 6.41 -22.25 -24.39
C LYS A 242 6.68 -21.12 -23.41
N GLY A 243 7.09 -19.94 -23.90
CA GLY A 243 7.26 -18.75 -23.07
C GLY A 243 5.98 -18.37 -22.32
N SER A 244 4.81 -18.45 -22.98
CA SER A 244 3.53 -18.18 -22.33
C SER A 244 3.19 -19.18 -21.23
N VAL A 245 3.51 -20.47 -21.40
CA VAL A 245 3.38 -21.49 -20.34
C VAL A 245 4.24 -21.13 -19.13
N VAL A 246 5.50 -20.75 -19.34
CA VAL A 246 6.40 -20.34 -18.25
C VAL A 246 5.84 -19.11 -17.53
N ALA A 247 5.31 -18.13 -18.26
CA ALA A 247 4.68 -16.95 -17.66
C ALA A 247 3.41 -17.30 -16.85
N VAL A 248 2.56 -18.22 -17.33
CA VAL A 248 1.41 -18.72 -16.56
C VAL A 248 1.86 -19.40 -15.26
N MET A 249 2.93 -20.21 -15.32
CA MET A 249 3.51 -20.84 -14.13
C MET A 249 4.08 -19.81 -13.13
N MET A 250 4.52 -18.65 -13.59
CA MET A 250 4.93 -17.53 -12.73
C MET A 250 3.75 -16.75 -12.15
N LEU A 251 2.63 -16.64 -12.88
CA LEU A 251 1.42 -15.96 -12.42
C LEU A 251 0.74 -16.70 -11.27
N LEU A 252 0.77 -18.05 -11.26
CA LEU A 252 0.10 -18.84 -10.23
C LEU A 252 0.58 -18.53 -8.79
N PRO A 253 1.89 -18.57 -8.45
CA PRO A 253 2.37 -18.17 -7.13
C PRO A 253 2.07 -16.71 -6.80
N SER A 254 2.00 -15.84 -7.82
CA SER A 254 1.69 -14.43 -7.66
C SER A 254 0.24 -14.20 -7.23
N ILE A 255 -0.70 -14.91 -7.86
CA ILE A 255 -2.13 -14.89 -7.48
C ILE A 255 -2.31 -15.44 -6.07
N VAL A 256 -1.64 -16.56 -5.75
CA VAL A 256 -1.66 -17.14 -4.40
C VAL A 256 -1.08 -16.15 -3.38
N SER A 257 0.02 -15.47 -3.69
CA SER A 257 0.62 -14.44 -2.85
C SER A 257 -0.34 -13.28 -2.58
N ILE A 258 -1.03 -12.79 -3.60
CA ILE A 258 -2.03 -11.72 -3.46
C ILE A 258 -3.24 -12.18 -2.64
N ALA A 259 -3.75 -13.39 -2.89
CA ALA A 259 -4.85 -13.96 -2.13
C ALA A 259 -4.48 -14.15 -0.65
N LEU A 260 -3.27 -14.62 -0.37
CA LEU A 260 -2.73 -14.73 0.98
C LEU A 260 -2.56 -13.37 1.63
N LEU A 261 -2.01 -12.37 0.94
CA LEU A 261 -1.90 -11.00 1.44
C LEU A 261 -3.28 -10.45 1.84
N ARG A 262 -4.28 -10.57 0.95
CA ARG A 262 -5.65 -10.11 1.23
C ARG A 262 -6.30 -10.86 2.39
N TYR A 263 -6.05 -12.16 2.51
CA TYR A 263 -6.50 -12.94 3.66
C TYR A 263 -5.81 -12.50 4.96
N LEU A 264 -4.53 -12.10 4.88
CA LEU A 264 -3.74 -11.69 6.04
C LEU A 264 -4.03 -10.26 6.50
N GLU A 265 -4.56 -9.40 5.63
CA GLU A 265 -4.98 -8.04 5.99
C GLU A 265 -5.97 -8.02 7.16
N LYS A 266 -6.82 -9.04 7.30
CA LYS A 266 -7.76 -9.15 8.43
C LYS A 266 -7.09 -9.36 9.79
N TYR A 267 -5.82 -9.75 9.81
CA TYR A 267 -5.04 -9.94 11.04
C TYR A 267 -4.10 -8.76 11.34
N ASN A 268 -4.10 -7.72 10.50
CA ASN A 268 -3.29 -6.54 10.75
C ASN A 268 -3.95 -5.67 11.82
N VAL A 269 -3.37 -5.67 13.02
CA VAL A 269 -3.77 -4.79 14.11
C VAL A 269 -3.33 -3.37 13.78
N ARG A 270 -4.29 -2.46 13.59
CA ARG A 270 -4.03 -1.03 13.39
C ARG A 270 -4.19 -0.31 14.72
N TYR A 271 -3.08 0.14 15.29
CA TYR A 271 -3.10 1.01 16.47
C TYR A 271 -3.23 2.46 16.03
N GLN A 272 -4.20 3.19 16.59
CA GLN A 272 -4.58 4.53 16.16
C GLN A 272 -3.85 5.66 16.92
N LYS A 273 -3.06 5.34 17.97
CA LYS A 273 -2.38 6.38 18.77
C LYS A 273 -0.92 6.04 19.05
N ILE A 274 -0.01 6.93 18.62
CA ILE A 274 1.41 6.83 18.93
C ILE A 274 1.61 7.27 20.39
N SER A 275 1.87 6.32 21.30
CA SER A 275 2.21 6.66 22.68
C SER A 275 3.66 7.13 22.77
N VAL A 276 3.86 8.34 23.30
CA VAL A 276 5.21 8.86 23.60
C VAL A 276 5.62 8.30 24.95
N MET A 277 6.36 7.20 24.94
CA MET A 277 6.93 6.60 26.16
C MET A 277 8.45 6.65 26.13
N GLU A 278 9.04 7.01 27.28
CA GLU A 278 10.46 6.82 27.54
C GLU A 278 10.79 5.33 27.68
N LEU A 279 11.61 4.80 26.78
CA LEU A 279 12.02 3.40 26.79
C LEU A 279 12.96 3.13 27.99
N PRO A 280 12.84 1.96 28.65
CA PRO A 280 13.75 1.59 29.71
C PRO A 280 15.20 1.55 29.18
N LYS A 281 16.12 2.16 29.94
CA LYS A 281 17.54 2.23 29.60
C LYS A 281 18.17 0.85 29.71
N ASN A 282 18.75 0.34 28.61
CA ASN A 282 19.51 -0.90 28.61
C ASN A 282 20.72 -0.76 27.69
N ARG A 283 21.86 -0.40 28.28
CA ARG A 283 23.12 -0.14 27.55
C ARG A 283 23.60 -1.34 26.72
N GLY A 284 23.40 -2.56 27.21
CA GLY A 284 23.82 -3.78 26.48
C GLY A 284 22.99 -4.00 25.21
N ARG A 285 21.66 -3.93 25.32
CA ARG A 285 20.74 -4.02 24.17
C ARG A 285 21.03 -2.90 23.16
N ASP A 286 21.14 -1.67 23.65
CA ASP A 286 21.29 -0.50 22.79
C ASP A 286 22.62 -0.55 22.01
N TRP A 287 23.70 -1.04 22.63
CA TRP A 287 24.98 -1.21 21.95
C TRP A 287 24.97 -2.37 20.94
N LEU A 288 24.42 -3.53 21.32
CA LEU A 288 24.32 -4.70 20.42
C LEU A 288 23.44 -4.41 19.19
N CYS A 289 22.26 -3.82 19.39
CA CYS A 289 21.36 -3.43 18.30
C CYS A 289 21.98 -2.32 17.44
N GLY A 290 22.69 -1.37 18.06
CA GLY A 290 23.35 -0.27 17.37
C GLY A 290 24.49 -0.74 16.47
N ILE A 291 25.37 -1.59 16.98
CA ILE A 291 26.46 -2.20 16.20
C ILE A 291 25.89 -3.11 15.13
N GLY A 292 24.95 -3.99 15.46
CA GLY A 292 24.33 -4.89 14.49
C GLY A 292 23.70 -4.12 13.33
N SER A 293 22.93 -3.08 13.63
CA SER A 293 22.29 -2.26 12.58
C SER A 293 23.32 -1.45 11.80
N GLY A 294 24.36 -0.95 12.48
CA GLY A 294 25.50 -0.30 11.84
C GLY A 294 26.22 -1.21 10.85
N LEU A 295 26.46 -2.47 11.21
CA LEU A 295 27.12 -3.46 10.35
C LEU A 295 26.25 -3.86 9.15
N ILE A 296 24.93 -4.04 9.36
CA ILE A 296 23.99 -4.33 8.27
C ILE A 296 23.99 -3.18 7.26
N ILE A 297 23.82 -1.93 7.74
CA ILE A 297 23.81 -0.74 6.88
C ILE A 297 25.17 -0.53 6.20
N LEU A 298 26.28 -0.73 6.91
CA LEU A 298 27.62 -0.67 6.32
C LEU A 298 27.77 -1.71 5.20
N GLY A 299 27.32 -2.95 5.42
CA GLY A 299 27.34 -4.01 4.43
C GLY A 299 26.55 -3.64 3.18
N VAL A 300 25.30 -3.18 3.37
CA VAL A 300 24.45 -2.67 2.29
C VAL A 300 25.18 -1.55 1.54
N LEU A 301 25.55 -0.46 2.22
CA LEU A 301 26.17 0.73 1.61
C LEU A 301 27.52 0.45 0.95
N SER A 302 28.29 -0.52 1.44
CA SER A 302 29.58 -0.88 0.84
C SER A 302 29.45 -1.34 -0.61
N ILE A 303 28.33 -1.99 -0.95
CA ILE A 303 28.04 -2.44 -2.31
C ILE A 303 27.60 -1.26 -3.19
N PHE A 304 26.91 -0.28 -2.61
CA PHE A 304 26.53 0.97 -3.31
C PHE A 304 27.72 1.88 -3.55
N ALA A 305 28.70 1.91 -2.65
CA ALA A 305 29.88 2.76 -2.78
C ALA A 305 30.57 2.56 -4.13
N VAL A 306 30.64 1.31 -4.60
CA VAL A 306 31.27 0.97 -5.88
C VAL A 306 30.52 1.59 -7.07
N ILE A 307 29.20 1.69 -7.03
CA ILE A 307 28.41 2.35 -8.09
C ILE A 307 28.74 3.83 -8.20
N PHE A 308 28.98 4.50 -7.08
CA PHE A 308 29.36 5.91 -7.07
C PHE A 308 30.83 6.13 -7.42
N ILE A 309 31.71 5.15 -7.17
CA ILE A 309 33.15 5.26 -7.44
C ILE A 309 33.47 4.92 -8.89
N VAL A 310 32.92 3.85 -9.45
CA VAL A 310 33.27 3.32 -10.78
C VAL A 310 33.18 4.37 -11.91
N PRO A 311 32.17 5.25 -11.97
CA PRO A 311 32.11 6.28 -13.02
C PRO A 311 33.27 7.28 -13.02
N PHE A 312 34.01 7.39 -11.91
CA PHE A 312 35.16 8.28 -11.76
C PHE A 312 36.51 7.58 -11.91
N VAL A 313 36.50 6.32 -12.33
CA VAL A 313 37.70 5.49 -12.51
C VAL A 313 37.96 5.30 -14.01
N GLN A 314 39.24 5.29 -14.42
CA GLN A 314 39.63 5.07 -15.82
C GLN A 314 39.14 3.74 -16.39
N ASP A 315 39.57 2.62 -15.80
CA ASP A 315 39.20 1.28 -16.22
C ASP A 315 39.11 0.36 -15.02
N TRP A 316 37.93 0.25 -14.44
CA TRP A 316 37.70 -0.68 -13.34
C TRP A 316 37.74 -2.14 -13.83
N PRO A 317 38.47 -3.07 -13.19
CA PRO A 317 39.26 -2.95 -11.96
C PRO A 317 40.78 -2.78 -12.16
N TYR A 318 41.27 -2.52 -13.38
CA TYR A 318 42.70 -2.59 -13.70
C TYR A 318 43.44 -1.25 -13.55
N GLN A 319 42.82 -0.13 -13.93
CA GLN A 319 43.37 1.22 -13.79
C GLN A 319 42.46 2.05 -12.90
N THR A 320 42.83 2.19 -11.62
CA THR A 320 42.03 2.91 -10.61
C THR A 320 42.34 4.41 -10.55
N GLY A 321 42.93 4.98 -11.60
CA GLY A 321 43.18 6.41 -11.70
C GLY A 321 41.87 7.19 -11.81
N PHE A 322 41.82 8.40 -11.24
CA PHE A 322 40.65 9.27 -11.36
C PHE A 322 40.48 9.73 -12.82
N SER A 323 39.28 9.58 -13.37
CA SER A 323 38.93 10.03 -14.71
C SER A 323 37.48 10.48 -14.80
N MET A 324 37.22 11.49 -15.64
CA MET A 324 35.89 11.96 -16.01
C MET A 324 35.52 11.55 -17.44
N GLU A 325 36.31 10.66 -18.05
CA GLU A 325 36.15 10.25 -19.44
C GLU A 325 34.83 9.53 -19.68
N HIS A 326 34.38 8.67 -18.75
CA HIS A 326 33.08 8.01 -18.86
C HIS A 326 31.92 9.00 -18.94
N PHE A 327 31.93 10.06 -18.12
CA PHE A 327 30.92 11.13 -18.22
C PHE A 327 30.98 11.81 -19.58
N ARG A 328 32.18 12.18 -20.05
CA ARG A 328 32.36 12.83 -21.34
C ARG A 328 31.88 11.93 -22.49
N ALA A 329 32.21 10.65 -22.45
CA ALA A 329 31.81 9.65 -23.45
C ALA A 329 30.29 9.48 -23.53
N VAL A 330 29.60 9.40 -22.37
CA VAL A 330 28.14 9.27 -22.32
C VAL A 330 27.45 10.47 -22.97
N PHE A 331 27.94 11.69 -22.76
CA PHE A 331 27.36 12.90 -23.36
C PHE A 331 27.76 13.12 -24.82
N GLN A 332 28.83 12.49 -25.29
CA GLN A 332 29.28 12.56 -26.68
C GLN A 332 28.64 11.47 -27.56
N ASP A 333 28.25 10.34 -26.97
CA ASP A 333 27.57 9.26 -27.67
C ASP A 333 26.10 9.62 -27.95
N ALA A 334 25.77 9.80 -29.23
CA ALA A 334 24.42 10.15 -29.65
C ALA A 334 23.38 9.07 -29.33
N GLY A 335 23.79 7.80 -29.29
CA GLY A 335 22.94 6.67 -28.91
C GLY A 335 22.59 6.71 -27.43
N LEU A 336 23.59 6.85 -26.56
CA LEU A 336 23.37 6.96 -25.10
C LEU A 336 22.56 8.20 -24.73
N MET A 337 22.84 9.34 -25.37
CA MET A 337 22.06 10.55 -25.18
C MET A 337 20.61 10.37 -25.67
N GLY A 338 20.39 9.59 -26.73
CA GLY A 338 19.06 9.18 -27.20
C GLY A 338 18.31 8.34 -26.16
N VAL A 339 18.96 7.33 -25.58
CA VAL A 339 18.38 6.50 -24.51
C VAL A 339 18.00 7.36 -23.30
N TYR A 340 18.89 8.26 -22.87
CA TYR A 340 18.64 9.17 -21.75
C TYR A 340 17.42 10.08 -22.00
N LYS A 341 17.33 10.69 -23.20
CA LYS A 341 16.17 11.50 -23.60
C LYS A 341 14.87 10.69 -23.63
N ASN A 342 14.92 9.46 -24.16
CA ASN A 342 13.76 8.57 -24.19
C ASN A 342 13.28 8.24 -22.78
N SER A 343 14.18 7.94 -21.84
CA SER A 343 13.82 7.69 -20.44
C SER A 343 13.16 8.90 -19.79
N LEU A 344 13.69 10.11 -19.99
CA LEU A 344 13.08 11.34 -19.47
C LEU A 344 11.70 11.61 -20.07
N TYR A 345 11.58 11.43 -21.39
CA TYR A 345 10.31 11.63 -22.10
C TYR A 345 9.23 10.66 -21.60
N VAL A 346 9.55 9.36 -21.52
CA VAL A 346 8.63 8.34 -21.03
C VAL A 346 8.25 8.61 -19.56
N ALA A 347 9.22 8.94 -18.70
CA ALA A 347 8.94 9.25 -17.30
C ALA A 347 7.99 10.45 -17.14
N LEU A 348 8.20 11.51 -17.93
CA LEU A 348 7.34 12.70 -17.91
C LEU A 348 5.93 12.39 -18.41
N LEU A 349 5.81 11.64 -19.52
CA LEU A 349 4.51 11.21 -20.02
C LEU A 349 3.77 10.31 -19.03
N THR A 350 4.46 9.35 -18.42
CA THR A 350 3.87 8.47 -17.40
C THR A 350 3.39 9.26 -16.20
N ALA A 351 4.15 10.26 -15.74
CA ALA A 351 3.72 11.15 -14.66
C ALA A 351 2.45 11.92 -15.05
N VAL A 352 2.43 12.58 -16.22
CA VAL A 352 1.28 13.38 -16.66
C VAL A 352 0.04 12.51 -16.89
N PHE A 353 0.12 11.50 -17.75
CA PHE A 353 -1.02 10.65 -18.08
C PHE A 353 -1.45 9.75 -16.93
N GLY A 354 -0.49 9.26 -16.13
CA GLY A 354 -0.79 8.46 -14.94
C GLY A 354 -1.53 9.28 -13.89
N THR A 355 -1.10 10.52 -13.62
CA THR A 355 -1.82 11.42 -12.71
C THR A 355 -3.21 11.78 -13.24
N LEU A 356 -3.35 12.05 -14.55
CA LEU A 356 -4.66 12.33 -15.15
C LEU A 356 -5.62 11.13 -15.06
N ALA A 357 -5.14 9.92 -15.33
CA ALA A 357 -5.93 8.70 -15.21
C ALA A 357 -6.33 8.40 -13.76
N ALA A 358 -5.40 8.58 -12.82
CA ALA A 358 -5.68 8.44 -11.38
C ALA A 358 -6.70 9.48 -10.91
N TYR A 359 -6.53 10.74 -11.29
CA TYR A 359 -7.45 11.82 -10.99
C TYR A 359 -8.83 11.60 -11.61
N GLY A 360 -8.89 11.23 -12.89
CA GLY A 360 -10.14 10.89 -13.57
C GLY A 360 -10.87 9.70 -12.95
N SER A 361 -10.13 8.73 -12.41
CA SER A 361 -10.69 7.61 -11.64
C SER A 361 -11.20 8.07 -10.26
N ALA A 362 -10.52 9.03 -9.62
CA ALA A 362 -10.93 9.62 -8.35
C ALA A 362 -12.11 10.60 -8.46
N LEU A 363 -12.34 11.22 -9.63
CA LEU A 363 -13.54 12.03 -9.88
C LEU A 363 -14.84 11.21 -9.97
N ILE A 364 -14.75 9.89 -9.98
CA ILE A 364 -15.88 8.96 -9.95
C ILE A 364 -16.30 8.66 -8.48
N THR A 365 -15.79 9.39 -7.47
CA THR A 365 -16.07 9.25 -6.01
C THR A 365 -16.74 10.51 -5.39
N ALA A 366 -17.59 10.37 -4.36
CA ALA A 366 -18.30 11.33 -3.46
C ALA A 366 -18.84 10.53 -2.23
N GLN A 367 -19.65 11.05 -1.28
CA GLN A 367 -19.93 10.34 0.02
C GLN A 367 -21.21 10.82 0.79
N GLU A 368 -22.11 9.92 1.23
CA GLU A 368 -23.22 10.18 2.21
C GLU A 368 -23.06 9.44 3.53
N GLY A 369 -23.54 9.97 4.67
CA GLY A 369 -23.47 9.31 5.98
C GLY A 369 -24.71 8.48 6.34
N THR A 370 -24.55 7.34 7.03
CA THR A 370 -25.63 6.48 7.53
C THR A 370 -25.18 5.65 8.74
N LEU A 371 -26.14 5.10 9.49
CA LEU A 371 -25.90 3.97 10.39
C LEU A 371 -25.81 2.67 9.58
N ILE A 372 -24.82 1.84 9.91
CA ILE A 372 -24.51 0.56 9.26
C ILE A 372 -24.58 -0.50 10.34
N VAL A 373 -25.27 -1.61 10.09
CA VAL A 373 -25.44 -2.69 11.08
C VAL A 373 -25.03 -4.03 10.49
N ASN A 374 -24.43 -4.89 11.30
CA ASN A 374 -24.20 -6.29 10.95
C ASN A 374 -25.38 -7.11 11.47
N THR A 375 -26.21 -7.63 10.57
CA THR A 375 -27.45 -8.33 10.95
C THR A 375 -27.19 -9.59 11.78
N GLU A 376 -26.11 -10.31 11.51
CA GLU A 376 -25.74 -11.51 12.26
C GLU A 376 -25.23 -11.18 13.67
N GLN A 377 -24.44 -10.11 13.82
CA GLN A 377 -23.94 -9.69 15.14
C GLN A 377 -25.05 -9.08 16.00
N MET A 378 -25.96 -8.30 15.40
CA MET A 378 -27.12 -7.76 16.11
C MET A 378 -27.99 -8.89 16.71
N GLU A 379 -28.20 -9.97 15.96
CA GLU A 379 -28.93 -11.15 16.45
C GLU A 379 -28.12 -11.95 17.48
N ALA A 380 -26.84 -12.21 17.20
CA ALA A 380 -25.96 -12.99 18.08
C ALA A 380 -25.79 -12.36 19.47
N GLU A 381 -25.75 -11.03 19.53
CA GLU A 381 -25.60 -10.28 20.77
C GLU A 381 -26.93 -9.81 21.38
N ASN A 382 -28.06 -10.15 20.73
CA ASN A 382 -29.42 -9.76 21.14
C ASN A 382 -29.54 -8.25 21.40
N LEU A 383 -29.11 -7.46 20.41
CA LEU A 383 -29.13 -5.99 20.44
C LEU A 383 -30.39 -5.44 19.77
N ASP A 384 -30.95 -4.38 20.34
CA ASP A 384 -32.03 -3.63 19.70
C ASP A 384 -31.50 -2.84 18.51
N MET A 385 -32.30 -2.76 17.45
CA MET A 385 -31.91 -2.05 16.22
C MET A 385 -31.94 -0.53 16.45
N PRO A 386 -30.83 0.21 16.23
CA PRO A 386 -30.81 1.65 16.45
C PRO A 386 -31.66 2.37 15.40
N LYS A 387 -32.24 3.50 15.76
CA LYS A 387 -33.03 4.36 14.86
C LYS A 387 -32.41 5.73 14.69
N SER A 388 -31.66 6.19 15.69
CA SER A 388 -31.04 7.50 15.74
C SER A 388 -29.53 7.41 15.97
N ILE A 389 -28.80 8.47 15.62
CA ILE A 389 -27.39 8.63 16.00
C ILE A 389 -27.27 8.69 17.52
N LYS A 390 -28.24 9.32 18.21
CA LYS A 390 -28.32 9.36 19.68
C LYS A 390 -28.37 7.98 20.32
N ASP A 391 -28.98 6.99 19.67
CA ASP A 391 -29.02 5.61 20.20
C ASP A 391 -27.62 5.02 20.38
N LEU A 392 -26.63 5.45 19.59
CA LEU A 392 -25.23 5.03 19.74
C LEU A 392 -24.64 5.40 21.12
N ALA A 393 -25.22 6.37 21.83
CA ALA A 393 -24.85 6.71 23.20
C ALA A 393 -25.37 5.70 24.24
N ASN A 394 -26.30 4.80 23.88
CA ASN A 394 -26.85 3.83 24.82
C ASN A 394 -25.76 2.86 25.33
N PRO A 395 -25.57 2.71 26.66
CA PRO A 395 -24.59 1.78 27.23
C PRO A 395 -24.70 0.33 26.75
N GLU A 396 -25.85 -0.10 26.21
CA GLU A 396 -26.02 -1.44 25.62
C GLU A 396 -25.07 -1.69 24.44
N TYR A 397 -24.65 -0.64 23.73
CA TYR A 397 -23.75 -0.71 22.59
C TYR A 397 -22.28 -0.49 22.94
N LYS A 398 -21.93 -0.45 24.23
CA LYS A 398 -20.55 -0.24 24.68
C LYS A 398 -19.60 -1.32 24.15
N GLY A 399 -18.56 -0.90 23.44
CA GLY A 399 -17.57 -1.75 22.77
C GLY A 399 -18.07 -2.40 21.48
N LYS A 400 -19.26 -2.02 21.00
CA LYS A 400 -19.96 -2.67 19.88
C LYS A 400 -20.26 -1.71 18.72
N ILE A 401 -19.78 -0.47 18.81
CA ILE A 401 -19.96 0.55 17.78
C ILE A 401 -18.62 1.01 17.23
N ALA A 402 -18.60 1.43 15.97
CA ALA A 402 -17.48 2.16 15.38
C ALA A 402 -17.95 3.49 14.78
N VAL A 403 -17.27 4.57 15.11
CA VAL A 403 -17.51 5.90 14.52
C VAL A 403 -16.20 6.47 14.02
N THR A 404 -16.22 7.63 13.38
CA THR A 404 -14.99 8.25 12.87
C THR A 404 -14.59 9.48 13.66
N ASP A 405 -13.32 9.84 13.56
CA ASP A 405 -12.75 11.05 14.13
C ASP A 405 -12.78 12.23 13.14
N ILE A 406 -13.34 13.38 13.53
CA ILE A 406 -13.44 14.59 12.69
C ILE A 406 -12.08 15.22 12.36
N THR A 407 -11.03 14.90 13.10
CA THR A 407 -9.67 15.35 12.78
C THR A 407 -9.10 14.64 11.55
N SER A 408 -9.57 13.42 11.26
CA SER A 408 -9.04 12.56 10.20
C SER A 408 -10.05 12.26 9.08
N SER A 409 -11.35 12.33 9.38
CA SER A 409 -12.43 11.91 8.48
C SER A 409 -13.59 12.90 8.45
N SER A 410 -13.98 13.36 7.25
CA SER A 410 -15.16 14.21 7.05
C SER A 410 -16.48 13.50 7.37
N THR A 411 -16.51 12.15 7.36
CA THR A 411 -17.69 11.36 7.75
C THR A 411 -18.09 11.63 9.21
N ALA A 412 -17.13 11.90 10.09
CA ALA A 412 -17.42 12.24 11.48
C ALA A 412 -18.13 13.60 11.59
N TRP A 413 -17.87 14.51 10.64
CA TRP A 413 -18.51 15.82 10.62
C TRP A 413 -20.00 15.69 10.30
N LEU A 414 -20.40 14.72 9.47
CA LEU A 414 -21.81 14.38 9.21
C LEU A 414 -22.53 13.93 10.48
N LEU A 415 -21.88 13.07 11.26
CA LEU A 415 -22.41 12.62 12.56
C LEU A 415 -22.62 13.81 13.50
N ILE A 416 -21.58 14.65 13.66
CA ILE A 416 -21.60 15.81 14.55
C ILE A 416 -22.65 16.84 14.11
N GLN A 417 -22.78 17.07 12.79
CA GLN A 417 -23.82 17.93 12.24
C GLN A 417 -25.23 17.41 12.53
N GLY A 418 -25.43 16.09 12.44
CA GLY A 418 -26.68 15.43 12.84
C GLY A 418 -27.05 15.73 14.29
N LEU A 419 -26.11 15.50 15.20
CA LEU A 419 -26.33 15.75 16.62
C LEU A 419 -26.56 17.23 16.93
N ILE A 420 -25.73 18.14 16.41
CA ILE A 420 -25.85 19.57 16.69
C ILE A 420 -27.14 20.14 16.09
N SER A 421 -27.52 19.71 14.88
CA SER A 421 -28.72 20.22 14.23
C SER A 421 -30.01 19.82 14.96
N GLU A 422 -30.05 18.66 15.60
CA GLU A 422 -31.25 18.15 16.28
C GLU A 422 -31.28 18.52 17.76
N TYR A 423 -30.13 18.46 18.45
CA TYR A 423 -30.06 18.59 19.91
C TYR A 423 -29.35 19.87 20.39
N GLY A 424 -28.74 20.64 19.49
CA GLY A 424 -27.91 21.79 19.85
C GLY A 424 -26.54 21.37 20.41
N GLU A 425 -25.62 22.33 20.55
CA GLU A 425 -24.20 22.03 20.84
C GLU A 425 -23.95 21.38 22.21
N GLU A 426 -24.68 21.80 23.25
CA GLU A 426 -24.46 21.28 24.61
C GLU A 426 -24.94 19.83 24.75
N GLU A 427 -26.16 19.52 24.27
CA GLU A 427 -26.67 18.14 24.31
C GLU A 427 -25.92 17.25 23.31
N ALA A 428 -25.58 17.77 22.12
CA ALA A 428 -24.75 17.03 21.15
C ALA A 428 -23.39 16.65 21.74
N LYS A 429 -22.80 17.52 22.56
CA LYS A 429 -21.53 17.23 23.25
C LYS A 429 -21.68 16.10 24.27
N GLU A 430 -22.76 16.07 25.03
CA GLU A 430 -23.05 14.97 25.97
C GLU A 430 -23.23 13.65 25.21
N ILE A 431 -24.09 13.64 24.18
CA ILE A 431 -24.34 12.47 23.34
C ILE A 431 -23.04 11.99 22.68
N LEU A 432 -22.26 12.91 22.10
CA LEU A 432 -21.00 12.56 21.43
C LEU A 432 -19.96 12.00 22.41
N THR A 433 -19.95 12.48 23.66
CA THR A 433 -19.09 11.94 24.73
C THR A 433 -19.44 10.48 25.02
N ASP A 434 -20.72 10.18 25.14
CA ASP A 434 -21.20 8.81 25.39
C ASP A 434 -20.97 7.90 24.17
N ILE A 435 -21.16 8.41 22.95
CA ILE A 435 -20.82 7.70 21.71
C ILE A 435 -19.32 7.37 21.68
N TYR A 436 -18.44 8.31 22.01
CA TYR A 436 -17.00 8.06 22.04
C TYR A 436 -16.63 7.08 23.16
N ALA A 437 -17.30 7.14 24.32
CA ALA A 437 -17.11 6.17 25.39
C ALA A 437 -17.56 4.76 25.00
N ASN A 438 -18.64 4.64 24.20
CA ASN A 438 -19.11 3.36 23.68
C ASN A 438 -18.27 2.83 22.53
N ALA A 439 -17.77 3.71 21.64
CA ALA A 439 -16.87 3.34 20.56
C ALA A 439 -15.51 2.87 21.12
N GLY A 440 -15.01 3.53 22.17
CA GLY A 440 -13.74 3.19 22.79
C GLY A 440 -12.60 3.23 21.76
N ASP A 441 -11.95 2.09 21.55
CA ASP A 441 -10.84 1.94 20.60
C ASP A 441 -11.29 1.89 19.13
N HIS A 442 -12.61 1.93 18.85
CA HIS A 442 -13.19 1.88 17.50
C HIS A 442 -13.50 3.28 16.93
N LEU A 443 -12.60 4.24 17.17
CA LEU A 443 -12.64 5.60 16.63
C LEU A 443 -11.80 5.70 15.35
N GLU A 444 -12.43 5.44 14.21
CA GLU A 444 -11.77 5.24 12.93
C GLU A 444 -11.28 6.54 12.27
N GLU A 445 -10.11 6.48 11.64
CA GLU A 445 -9.52 7.62 10.90
C GLU A 445 -10.05 7.76 9.47
N SER A 446 -10.82 6.79 8.97
CA SER A 446 -11.35 6.78 7.60
C SER A 446 -12.86 6.59 7.59
N GLY A 447 -13.57 7.31 6.72
CA GLY A 447 -15.02 7.14 6.49
C GLY A 447 -15.45 5.71 6.12
N SER A 448 -14.54 4.88 5.59
CA SER A 448 -14.78 3.47 5.30
C SER A 448 -14.43 2.50 6.44
N GLY A 449 -13.78 3.00 7.51
CA GLY A 449 -13.33 2.20 8.65
C GLY A 449 -14.47 1.47 9.35
N PRO A 450 -15.55 2.18 9.76
CA PRO A 450 -16.66 1.55 10.47
C PRO A 450 -17.31 0.41 9.69
N LEU A 451 -17.54 0.58 8.37
CA LEU A 451 -18.09 -0.50 7.54
C LEU A 451 -17.20 -1.74 7.51
N LYS A 452 -15.87 -1.59 7.52
CA LYS A 452 -14.95 -2.75 7.51
C LYS A 452 -15.05 -3.54 8.81
N LEU A 453 -15.14 -2.87 9.94
CA LEU A 453 -15.32 -3.51 11.25
C LEU A 453 -16.68 -4.21 11.35
N VAL A 454 -17.75 -3.53 10.90
CA VAL A 454 -19.10 -4.11 10.81
C VAL A 454 -19.11 -5.34 9.91
N ARG A 455 -18.52 -5.26 8.70
CA ARG A 455 -18.43 -6.39 7.76
C ARG A 455 -17.59 -7.55 8.31
N ALA A 456 -16.54 -7.26 9.07
CA ALA A 456 -15.72 -8.27 9.74
C ALA A 456 -16.42 -8.90 10.95
N GLY A 457 -17.53 -8.30 11.42
CA GLY A 457 -18.22 -8.69 12.65
C GLY A 457 -17.44 -8.34 13.91
N GLU A 458 -16.50 -7.40 13.85
CA GLU A 458 -15.75 -6.93 15.02
C GLU A 458 -16.57 -5.96 15.88
N VAL A 459 -17.51 -5.24 15.27
CA VAL A 459 -18.50 -4.39 15.92
C VAL A 459 -19.87 -4.65 15.30
N ALA A 460 -20.94 -4.46 16.05
CA ALA A 460 -22.30 -4.69 15.58
C ALA A 460 -22.83 -3.51 14.75
N ILE A 461 -22.44 -2.28 15.10
CA ILE A 461 -22.96 -1.04 14.50
C ILE A 461 -21.80 -0.14 14.10
N GLY A 462 -21.95 0.64 13.02
CA GLY A 462 -21.00 1.68 12.66
C GLY A 462 -21.68 2.89 12.03
N PHE A 463 -21.11 4.08 12.20
CA PHE A 463 -21.53 5.26 11.44
C PHE A 463 -20.55 5.49 10.30
N GLY A 464 -21.02 5.32 9.05
CA GLY A 464 -20.16 5.30 7.88
C GLY A 464 -20.88 5.76 6.63
N LEU A 465 -20.39 5.32 5.47
CA LEU A 465 -20.88 5.82 4.19
C LEU A 465 -22.04 5.00 3.62
N ARG A 466 -23.18 5.65 3.37
CA ARG A 466 -24.44 5.03 2.92
C ARG A 466 -24.29 4.19 1.67
N GLN A 467 -23.72 4.75 0.60
CA GLN A 467 -23.58 4.00 -0.65
C GLN A 467 -22.75 2.71 -0.51
N GLN A 468 -21.83 2.65 0.46
CA GLN A 468 -21.02 1.46 0.68
C GLN A 468 -21.83 0.36 1.39
N ALA A 469 -22.70 0.74 2.32
CA ALA A 469 -23.60 -0.19 3.00
C ALA A 469 -24.69 -0.72 2.06
N VAL A 470 -25.28 0.14 1.21
CA VAL A 470 -26.23 -0.26 0.16
C VAL A 470 -25.59 -1.30 -0.77
N ALA A 471 -24.38 -1.02 -1.27
CA ALA A 471 -23.67 -1.93 -2.18
C ALA A 471 -23.26 -3.27 -1.53
N ASP A 472 -23.04 -3.30 -0.21
CA ASP A 472 -22.76 -4.54 0.52
C ASP A 472 -24.03 -5.38 0.74
N LYS A 473 -25.16 -4.72 1.06
CA LYS A 473 -26.47 -5.36 1.18
C LYS A 473 -26.89 -6.02 -0.14
N GLU A 474 -26.73 -5.32 -1.26
CA GLU A 474 -27.04 -5.86 -2.60
C GLU A 474 -26.18 -7.07 -2.97
N LYS A 475 -24.97 -7.20 -2.42
CA LYS A 475 -24.10 -8.37 -2.60
C LYS A 475 -24.46 -9.54 -1.68
N GLY A 476 -25.48 -9.39 -0.84
CA GLY A 476 -25.89 -10.41 0.13
C GLY A 476 -24.92 -10.61 1.28
N LEU A 477 -24.12 -9.59 1.61
CA LEU A 477 -23.31 -9.60 2.85
C LEU A 477 -24.23 -9.37 4.06
N PRO A 478 -23.84 -9.79 5.29
CA PRO A 478 -24.63 -9.59 6.50
C PRO A 478 -24.55 -8.14 6.99
N VAL A 479 -24.89 -7.20 6.12
CA VAL A 479 -24.83 -5.76 6.33
C VAL A 479 -26.17 -5.16 5.94
N ASP A 480 -26.72 -4.33 6.82
CA ASP A 480 -27.86 -3.46 6.53
C ASP A 480 -27.52 -2.00 6.90
N TYR A 481 -28.39 -1.07 6.51
CA TYR A 481 -28.24 0.35 6.75
C TYR A 481 -29.53 0.97 7.30
N ILE A 482 -29.37 2.02 8.10
CA ILE A 482 -30.46 2.75 8.74
C ILE A 482 -30.23 4.23 8.50
N ASP A 483 -31.27 4.87 7.97
CA ASP A 483 -31.33 6.32 7.79
C ASP A 483 -31.73 6.96 9.13
N PRO A 484 -30.85 7.73 9.78
CA PRO A 484 -31.06 8.18 11.15
C PRO A 484 -32.17 9.24 11.28
N GLU A 485 -32.84 9.27 12.44
CA GLU A 485 -33.88 10.26 12.77
C GLU A 485 -33.38 11.72 12.75
N GLU A 486 -32.11 11.95 13.14
CA GLU A 486 -31.47 13.26 13.05
C GLU A 486 -31.31 13.72 11.60
N GLY A 487 -31.28 12.79 10.65
CA GLY A 487 -31.20 13.04 9.21
C GLY A 487 -29.91 12.55 8.57
N ASN A 488 -30.03 12.18 7.30
CA ASN A 488 -28.89 11.95 6.42
C ASN A 488 -28.34 13.30 5.98
N PHE A 489 -27.35 13.81 6.73
CA PHE A 489 -26.63 15.02 6.34
C PHE A 489 -25.76 14.75 5.12
N THR A 490 -25.66 15.77 4.27
CA THR A 490 -24.83 15.75 3.07
C THR A 490 -23.71 16.77 3.19
N LEU A 491 -22.48 16.33 2.90
CA LEU A 491 -21.38 17.24 2.59
C LEU A 491 -21.25 17.36 1.08
N THR A 492 -21.11 18.59 0.62
CA THR A 492 -20.86 18.87 -0.80
C THR A 492 -19.37 19.01 -1.03
N GLU A 493 -18.81 18.17 -1.90
CA GLU A 493 -17.45 18.37 -2.36
C GLU A 493 -17.41 19.64 -3.22
N SER A 494 -16.52 20.57 -2.86
CA SER A 494 -16.39 21.87 -3.51
C SER A 494 -15.05 21.99 -4.21
N VAL A 495 -15.04 22.58 -5.40
CA VAL A 495 -13.82 22.93 -6.14
C VAL A 495 -13.57 24.41 -5.99
N ALA A 496 -12.35 24.79 -5.59
CA ALA A 496 -11.91 26.18 -5.50
C ALA A 496 -10.63 26.40 -6.32
N VAL A 497 -10.56 27.53 -7.01
CA VAL A 497 -9.37 27.95 -7.75
C VAL A 497 -8.56 28.91 -6.88
N VAL A 498 -7.32 28.52 -6.56
CA VAL A 498 -6.40 29.37 -5.78
C VAL A 498 -5.90 30.50 -6.66
N ASN A 499 -6.11 31.75 -6.22
CA ASN A 499 -5.69 32.93 -6.96
C ASN A 499 -4.15 33.03 -7.04
N LYS A 500 -3.58 32.72 -8.21
CA LYS A 500 -2.13 32.79 -8.47
C LYS A 500 -1.73 33.79 -9.56
N SER A 501 -2.49 33.87 -10.66
CA SER A 501 -2.27 34.83 -11.78
C SER A 501 -3.48 34.81 -12.73
N GLU A 502 -3.85 35.94 -13.34
CA GLU A 502 -5.06 36.03 -14.19
C GLU A 502 -5.17 34.93 -15.26
N GLU A 503 -4.13 34.69 -16.06
CA GLU A 503 -4.18 33.72 -17.16
C GLU A 503 -4.35 32.27 -16.67
N LYS A 504 -3.65 31.88 -15.60
CA LYS A 504 -3.78 30.53 -15.02
C LYS A 504 -5.08 30.35 -14.26
N ASN A 505 -5.58 31.41 -13.63
CA ASN A 505 -6.85 31.39 -12.92
C ASN A 505 -8.02 31.22 -13.90
N ALA A 506 -7.97 31.87 -15.08
CA ALA A 506 -9.02 31.75 -16.09
C ALA A 506 -9.22 30.30 -16.56
N LYS A 507 -8.12 29.61 -16.93
CA LYS A 507 -8.20 28.18 -17.33
C LYS A 507 -8.59 27.27 -16.17
N ALA A 508 -8.13 27.55 -14.96
CA ALA A 508 -8.50 26.77 -13.79
C ALA A 508 -9.99 26.95 -13.42
N MET A 509 -10.56 28.16 -13.63
CA MET A 509 -11.98 28.42 -13.46
C MET A 509 -12.80 27.69 -14.52
N GLU A 510 -12.36 27.69 -15.78
CA GLU A 510 -13.00 26.93 -16.86
C GLU A 510 -13.01 25.42 -16.55
N MET A 511 -11.91 24.89 -16.00
CA MET A 511 -11.83 23.50 -15.55
C MET A 511 -12.78 23.21 -14.38
N ALA A 512 -12.83 24.09 -13.37
CA ALA A 512 -13.74 23.93 -12.24
C ALA A 512 -15.21 23.97 -12.69
N GLU A 513 -15.56 24.87 -13.60
CA GLU A 513 -16.89 24.97 -14.19
C GLU A 513 -17.26 23.72 -15.00
N CYS A 514 -16.31 23.17 -15.76
CA CYS A 514 -16.48 21.90 -16.47
C CYS A 514 -16.78 20.74 -15.51
N ILE A 515 -16.05 20.62 -14.40
CA ILE A 515 -16.28 19.60 -13.37
C ILE A 515 -17.70 19.73 -12.80
N ILE A 516 -18.11 20.95 -12.44
CA ILE A 516 -19.41 21.23 -11.83
C ILE A 516 -20.56 20.99 -12.82
N LYS A 517 -20.42 21.41 -14.09
CA LYS A 517 -21.53 21.31 -15.06
C LYS A 517 -21.62 19.95 -15.72
N ASN A 518 -20.48 19.36 -16.11
CA ASN A 518 -20.47 18.15 -16.92
C ASN A 518 -20.25 16.89 -16.11
N GLY A 519 -19.58 16.99 -14.95
CA GLY A 519 -19.33 15.84 -14.08
C GLY A 519 -20.50 15.49 -13.14
N ARG A 520 -21.39 16.44 -12.90
CA ARG A 520 -22.40 16.36 -11.84
C ARG A 520 -23.36 15.18 -11.96
N GLU A 521 -23.82 14.89 -13.16
CA GLU A 521 -24.88 13.92 -13.32
C GLU A 521 -24.40 12.46 -13.25
N GLU A 522 -23.08 12.21 -13.33
CA GLU A 522 -22.54 10.87 -13.06
C GLU A 522 -22.21 10.74 -11.59
N LEU A 523 -21.80 11.85 -10.95
CA LEU A 523 -21.73 11.89 -9.48
C LEU A 523 -23.06 11.41 -8.90
N LEU A 524 -24.21 11.79 -9.48
CA LEU A 524 -25.53 11.27 -9.06
C LEU A 524 -25.73 9.74 -9.16
N LYS A 525 -24.89 8.99 -9.90
CA LYS A 525 -25.01 7.53 -9.97
C LYS A 525 -24.19 6.82 -8.92
N SER A 526 -23.02 7.35 -8.61
CA SER A 526 -22.13 6.81 -7.60
C SER A 526 -22.44 7.39 -6.21
N TYR A 527 -23.01 8.60 -6.19
CA TYR A 527 -23.36 9.46 -5.05
C TYR A 527 -24.70 10.10 -5.29
N PRO A 528 -25.75 9.33 -5.03
CA PRO A 528 -27.09 9.64 -5.47
C PRO A 528 -27.76 10.70 -4.58
N ILE A 529 -27.13 11.86 -4.46
CA ILE A 529 -27.67 13.01 -3.75
C ILE A 529 -28.01 14.11 -4.76
N PRO A 530 -29.29 14.42 -5.02
CA PRO A 530 -29.66 15.57 -5.84
C PRO A 530 -29.33 16.88 -5.10
N LEU A 531 -28.49 17.74 -5.68
CA LEU A 531 -28.03 19.02 -5.12
C LEU A 531 -28.55 20.22 -5.92
N TYR A 532 -28.88 20.04 -7.20
CA TYR A 532 -29.39 21.10 -8.07
C TYR A 532 -30.84 20.86 -8.49
N GLU A 533 -31.58 21.94 -8.77
CA GLU A 533 -32.95 21.85 -9.27
C GLU A 533 -33.03 21.00 -10.55
N GLY A 534 -33.94 20.03 -10.56
CA GLY A 534 -34.17 19.13 -11.70
C GLY A 534 -33.31 17.85 -11.70
N GLU A 535 -32.57 17.56 -10.63
CA GLU A 535 -31.88 16.28 -10.43
C GLU A 535 -32.78 15.22 -9.78
N SER A 536 -32.59 13.95 -10.15
CA SER A 536 -33.35 12.81 -9.59
C SER A 536 -32.50 11.55 -9.55
N VAL A 537 -32.68 10.71 -8.54
CA VAL A 537 -31.96 9.45 -8.32
C VAL A 537 -32.95 8.29 -8.12
N PRO A 538 -32.53 7.02 -8.32
CA PRO A 538 -33.38 5.85 -8.05
C PRO A 538 -33.94 5.85 -6.62
N GLU A 539 -35.16 5.34 -6.41
CA GLU A 539 -35.80 5.34 -5.08
C GLU A 539 -35.00 4.58 -4.02
N THR A 540 -34.30 3.50 -4.39
CA THR A 540 -33.44 2.72 -3.49
C THR A 540 -32.26 3.52 -2.94
N GLU A 541 -31.85 4.54 -3.68
CA GLU A 541 -30.68 5.35 -3.40
C GLU A 541 -31.04 6.67 -2.70
N LYS A 542 -32.32 7.04 -2.67
CA LYS A 542 -32.76 8.18 -1.87
C LYS A 542 -32.60 7.84 -0.39
N SER A 543 -31.98 8.74 0.35
CA SER A 543 -32.03 8.73 1.81
C SER A 543 -33.47 8.90 2.28
N GLY A 544 -33.85 8.18 3.33
CA GLY A 544 -35.17 8.30 3.94
C GLY A 544 -35.39 9.65 4.64
N ASN A 545 -34.32 10.32 5.08
CA ASN A 545 -34.40 11.55 5.85
C ASN A 545 -33.31 12.58 5.46
N PRO A 546 -33.27 13.08 4.21
CA PRO A 546 -32.23 14.01 3.78
C PRO A 546 -32.31 15.34 4.54
N LYS A 547 -31.18 15.79 5.12
CA LYS A 547 -31.06 17.09 5.78
C LYS A 547 -29.84 17.88 5.32
N THR A 548 -29.92 19.20 5.46
CA THR A 548 -28.82 20.13 5.21
C THR A 548 -28.48 20.87 6.50
N PHE A 549 -27.19 21.04 6.78
CA PHE A 549 -26.77 21.82 7.93
C PHE A 549 -27.13 23.30 7.74
N PRO A 550 -27.76 23.96 8.72
CA PRO A 550 -28.29 25.33 8.54
C PRO A 550 -27.20 26.38 8.42
N GLU A 551 -26.01 26.13 8.99
CA GLU A 551 -24.89 27.06 8.93
C GLU A 551 -23.97 26.80 7.73
N LYS A 552 -23.29 27.87 7.29
CA LYS A 552 -22.27 27.74 6.26
C LYS A 552 -21.09 26.94 6.78
N LEU A 553 -20.70 25.92 6.01
CA LEU A 553 -19.56 25.06 6.29
C LEU A 553 -18.23 25.81 6.09
N THR A 554 -17.84 26.60 7.10
CA THR A 554 -16.60 27.38 7.09
C THR A 554 -15.46 26.64 7.78
N VAL A 555 -14.21 27.07 7.52
CA VAL A 555 -13.03 26.55 8.24
C VAL A 555 -13.13 26.82 9.74
N ASP A 556 -13.72 27.95 10.14
CA ASP A 556 -13.89 28.30 11.55
C ASP A 556 -14.93 27.41 12.23
N LEU A 557 -16.03 27.11 11.54
CA LEU A 557 -17.03 26.14 12.01
C LEU A 557 -16.43 24.72 12.14
N LEU A 558 -15.63 24.30 11.15
CA LEU A 558 -14.92 23.03 11.22
C LEU A 558 -14.01 22.97 12.45
N LYS A 559 -13.21 24.01 12.70
CA LYS A 559 -12.35 24.08 13.90
C LYS A 559 -13.18 24.04 15.18
N LYS A 560 -14.30 24.76 15.24
CA LYS A 560 -15.21 24.74 16.39
C LYS A 560 -15.73 23.33 16.67
N HIS A 561 -16.16 22.60 15.63
CA HIS A 561 -16.65 21.23 15.78
C HIS A 561 -15.51 20.24 16.10
N GLN A 562 -14.30 20.48 15.60
CA GLN A 562 -13.11 19.71 15.98
C GLN A 562 -12.78 19.91 17.46
N GLU A 563 -12.79 21.14 17.96
CA GLU A 563 -12.60 21.46 19.38
C GLU A 563 -13.68 20.82 20.27
N LEU A 564 -14.95 20.88 19.82
CA LEU A 564 -16.06 20.21 20.51
C LEU A 564 -15.83 18.69 20.58
N SER A 565 -15.52 18.04 19.44
CA SER A 565 -15.22 16.61 19.38
C SER A 565 -14.04 16.22 20.27
N GLU A 566 -12.93 16.97 20.23
CA GLU A 566 -11.77 16.73 21.11
C GLU A 566 -12.14 16.81 22.59
N SER A 567 -13.05 17.74 22.95
CA SER A 567 -13.51 17.88 24.34
C SER A 567 -14.35 16.69 24.84
N CYS A 568 -14.89 15.88 23.93
CA CYS A 568 -15.69 14.67 24.20
C CYS A 568 -14.83 13.40 24.36
N LYS A 569 -13.57 13.37 23.91
CA LYS A 569 -12.70 12.17 23.89
C LYS A 569 -12.03 11.85 25.24
N LYS A 570 -12.74 12.00 26.36
CA LYS A 570 -12.15 11.93 27.70
C LYS A 570 -11.86 10.52 28.20
#